data_AF-A0A059EYD0-F1
#
_entry.id   AF-A0A059EYD0-F1
#
_cell.length_a   1.000
_cell.length_b   1.000
_cell.length_c   1.000
_cell.angle_alpha   90.00
_cell.angle_beta   90.00
_cell.angle_gamma   90.00
#
_symmetry.space_group_name_H-M   'P 1'
#
loop_
_entity.id
_entity.type
_entity.pdbx_description
1 polymer ?
#
loop_
_entity_poly.entity_id
_entity_poly.type
_entity_poly.pdbx_seq_one_letter_code
_entity_poly.pdbx_strand_id
1 'polypeptide(L)'
;MVIRTRIYLSTKGDHTKIKLQNSLNINVNDLVNLCNNDLRKAINAMQSIAPLKEYDMNMIFGQINEEELVLFFTDKNFASKFMRMNYCIINFINQLSDVLFSYGDESCVSEFLIVLSDVEEKAALGCNDEILLSYLVTKRIEIFK
;
A
#
# COMPACT_ATOMS: atom_id res chain seq x y z
N MET A 1 -8.51 -19.26 -21.77
CA MET A 1 -7.98 -18.20 -22.66
C MET A 1 -6.53 -17.96 -22.27
N VAL A 2 -5.55 -18.24 -23.15
CA VAL A 2 -4.12 -18.07 -22.85
C VAL A 2 -3.74 -16.62 -23.20
N ILE A 3 -3.58 -15.75 -22.21
CA ILE A 3 -3.06 -14.40 -22.45
C ILE A 3 -1.54 -14.51 -22.66
N ARG A 4 -1.09 -14.17 -23.87
CA ARG A 4 0.35 -14.09 -24.21
C ARG A 4 0.90 -12.74 -23.76
N THR A 5 1.50 -12.67 -22.57
CA THR A 5 2.34 -11.52 -22.19
C THR A 5 3.60 -11.53 -23.06
N ARG A 6 3.76 -10.56 -23.96
CA ARG A 6 4.97 -10.42 -24.79
C ARG A 6 5.85 -9.31 -24.22
N ILE A 7 7.09 -9.66 -23.90
CA ILE A 7 8.14 -8.70 -23.57
C ILE A 7 8.96 -8.48 -24.84
N TYR A 8 8.93 -7.26 -25.39
CA TYR A 8 9.81 -6.90 -26.51
C TYR A 8 11.11 -6.35 -25.94
N LEU A 9 12.20 -7.11 -26.11
CA LEU A 9 13.56 -6.62 -25.85
C LEU A 9 14.08 -6.00 -27.15
N SER A 10 14.30 -4.69 -27.16
CA SER A 10 15.02 -4.02 -28.25
C SER A 10 16.45 -4.56 -28.28
N THR A 11 16.80 -5.34 -29.30
CA THR A 11 18.13 -5.96 -29.46
C THR A 11 19.20 -5.00 -29.99
N LYS A 12 18.89 -3.69 -30.12
CA LYS A 12 19.84 -2.67 -30.58
C LYS A 12 20.00 -1.58 -29.55
N GLY A 13 21.02 -1.71 -28.68
CA GLY A 13 21.76 -0.63 -28.01
C GLY A 13 21.00 0.46 -27.25
N ASP A 14 19.68 0.38 -27.18
CA ASP A 14 18.80 1.43 -26.72
C ASP A 14 17.77 0.77 -25.80
N HIS A 15 18.12 0.69 -24.52
CA HIS A 15 17.30 0.10 -23.45
C HIS A 15 16.05 0.94 -23.13
N THR A 16 15.75 1.97 -23.93
CA THR A 16 14.72 2.97 -23.66
C THR A 16 13.27 2.50 -23.88
N LYS A 17 13.02 1.29 -24.41
CA LYS A 17 11.63 0.85 -24.71
C LYS A 17 11.37 -0.64 -24.46
N ILE A 18 11.49 -1.10 -23.21
CA ILE A 18 10.74 -2.30 -22.79
C ILE A 18 9.28 -1.87 -22.60
N LYS A 19 8.38 -2.34 -23.47
CA LYS A 19 6.93 -2.07 -23.35
C LYS A 19 6.20 -3.37 -23.02
N LEU A 20 5.53 -3.43 -21.88
CA LEU A 20 4.54 -4.47 -21.58
C LEU A 20 3.28 -4.16 -22.38
N GLN A 21 2.74 -5.15 -23.10
CA GLN A 21 1.42 -5.07 -23.73
C GLN A 21 0.56 -6.18 -23.13
N ASN A 22 -0.66 -5.85 -22.73
CA ASN A 22 -1.64 -6.80 -22.22
C ASN A 22 -2.95 -6.69 -23.02
N SER A 23 -3.79 -7.72 -22.94
CA SER A 23 -5.17 -7.71 -23.45
C SER A 23 -6.17 -7.29 -22.37
N LEU A 24 -5.66 -6.77 -21.25
CA LEU A 24 -6.46 -6.31 -20.11
C LEU A 24 -6.62 -4.80 -20.26
N ASN A 25 -7.75 -4.23 -19.80
CA ASN A 25 -7.95 -2.79 -19.84
C ASN A 25 -7.17 -2.09 -18.69
N ILE A 26 -5.84 -2.22 -18.70
CA ILE A 26 -4.96 -1.72 -17.62
C ILE A 26 -3.89 -0.83 -18.23
N ASN A 27 -3.76 0.37 -17.67
CA ASN A 27 -2.63 1.22 -17.97
C ASN A 27 -1.34 0.62 -17.39
N VAL A 28 -0.48 0.16 -18.28
CA VAL A 28 0.80 -0.48 -17.95
C VAL A 28 1.72 0.46 -17.17
N ASN A 29 1.73 1.75 -17.46
CA ASN A 29 2.61 2.70 -16.76
C ASN A 29 2.17 2.85 -15.30
N ASP A 30 0.86 2.96 -15.05
CA ASP A 30 0.31 3.07 -13.71
C ASP A 30 0.59 1.79 -12.91
N LEU A 31 0.44 0.62 -13.55
CA LEU A 31 0.79 -0.67 -12.94
C LEU A 31 2.27 -0.77 -12.54
N VAL A 32 3.18 -0.33 -13.42
CA VAL A 32 4.62 -0.36 -13.13
C VAL A 32 4.97 0.58 -11.98
N ASN A 33 4.35 1.77 -11.94
CA ASN A 33 4.50 2.71 -10.84
C ASN A 33 3.98 2.12 -9.51
N LEU A 34 2.79 1.51 -9.50
CA LEU A 34 2.22 0.80 -8.34
C LEU A 34 3.11 -0.36 -7.87
N CYS A 35 3.89 -0.95 -8.78
CA CYS A 35 4.83 -2.01 -8.49
C CYS A 35 6.22 -1.51 -8.08
N ASN A 36 6.41 -0.21 -7.82
CA ASN A 36 7.72 0.41 -7.52
C ASN A 36 8.77 0.08 -8.59
N ASN A 37 8.37 0.10 -9.86
CA ASN A 37 9.18 -0.29 -11.01
C ASN A 37 9.63 -1.76 -11.03
N ASP A 38 9.07 -2.63 -10.17
CA ASP A 38 9.30 -4.07 -10.23
C ASP A 38 8.44 -4.70 -11.33
N LEU A 39 9.08 -4.93 -12.48
CA LEU A 39 8.46 -5.59 -13.64
C LEU A 39 7.99 -7.01 -13.35
N ARG A 40 8.64 -7.75 -12.45
CA ARG A 40 8.23 -9.11 -12.07
C ARG A 40 6.92 -9.04 -11.31
N LYS A 41 6.80 -8.10 -10.35
CA LYS A 41 5.57 -7.87 -9.59
C LYS A 41 4.42 -7.46 -10.52
N ALA A 42 4.68 -6.56 -11.47
CA ALA A 42 3.69 -6.13 -12.46
C ALA A 42 3.18 -7.30 -13.33
N ILE A 43 4.08 -8.16 -13.81
CA ILE A 43 3.70 -9.36 -14.59
C ILE A 43 2.88 -10.34 -13.75
N ASN A 44 3.33 -10.61 -12.51
CA ASN A 44 2.63 -11.51 -11.60
C ASN A 44 1.21 -11.01 -11.28
N ALA A 45 1.04 -9.70 -11.08
CA ALA A 45 -0.26 -9.08 -10.90
C ALA A 45 -1.15 -9.28 -12.14
N MET A 46 -0.64 -8.97 -13.35
CA MET A 46 -1.40 -9.19 -14.59
C MET A 46 -1.81 -10.64 -14.81
N GLN A 47 -0.95 -11.60 -14.44
CA GLN A 47 -1.27 -13.02 -14.55
C GLN A 47 -2.32 -13.45 -13.52
N SER A 48 -2.27 -12.88 -12.31
CA SER A 48 -3.21 -13.19 -11.22
C SER A 48 -4.63 -12.67 -11.48
N ILE A 49 -4.75 -11.54 -12.17
CA ILE A 49 -6.05 -10.90 -12.48
C ILE A 49 -6.66 -11.36 -13.80
N ALA A 50 -5.86 -11.92 -14.71
CA ALA A 50 -6.32 -12.43 -15.99
C ALA A 50 -7.57 -13.34 -15.93
N PRO A 51 -7.77 -14.22 -14.93
CA PRO A 51 -8.99 -15.03 -14.83
C PRO A 51 -10.19 -14.30 -14.20
N LEU A 52 -10.01 -13.11 -13.62
CA LEU A 52 -11.07 -12.38 -12.93
C LEU A 52 -11.97 -11.64 -13.92
N LYS A 53 -13.28 -11.67 -13.67
CA LYS A 53 -14.26 -10.92 -14.48
C LYS A 53 -14.25 -9.42 -14.16
N GLU A 54 -14.08 -9.12 -12.88
CA GLU A 54 -14.03 -7.77 -12.32
C GLU A 54 -12.89 -7.76 -11.29
N TYR A 55 -12.17 -6.65 -11.21
CA TYR A 55 -11.05 -6.49 -10.30
C TYR A 55 -10.83 -5.02 -9.95
N ASP A 56 -10.32 -4.80 -8.74
CA ASP A 56 -9.81 -3.51 -8.29
C ASP A 56 -8.30 -3.65 -8.04
N MET A 57 -7.51 -2.92 -8.82
CA MET A 57 -6.05 -2.96 -8.76
C MET A 57 -5.52 -2.52 -7.40
N ASN A 58 -6.18 -1.57 -6.75
CA ASN A 58 -5.77 -1.07 -5.43
C ASN A 58 -5.93 -2.18 -4.39
N MET A 59 -7.07 -2.89 -4.42
CA MET A 59 -7.30 -4.05 -3.54
C MET A 59 -6.31 -5.19 -3.80
N ILE A 60 -5.98 -5.47 -5.06
CA ILE A 60 -5.01 -6.53 -5.42
C ILE A 60 -3.61 -6.24 -4.85
N PHE A 61 -3.23 -4.97 -4.78
CA PHE A 61 -1.97 -4.54 -4.17
C PHE A 61 -2.08 -4.30 -2.66
N GLY A 62 -3.25 -4.52 -2.07
CA GLY A 62 -3.50 -4.30 -0.65
C GLY A 62 -3.42 -2.83 -0.25
N GLN A 63 -3.70 -1.90 -1.17
CA GLN A 63 -3.93 -0.51 -0.81
C GLN A 63 -5.16 -0.41 0.09
N ILE A 64 -5.09 0.55 1.01
CA ILE A 64 -6.13 0.82 1.98
C ILE A 64 -6.85 2.06 1.50
N ASN A 65 -8.17 2.02 1.54
CA ASN A 65 -8.98 3.14 1.09
C ASN A 65 -8.68 4.37 1.95
N GLU A 66 -8.60 5.54 1.31
CA GLU A 66 -8.31 6.79 2.01
C GLU A 66 -9.31 7.05 3.16
N GLU A 67 -10.60 6.75 2.95
CA GLU A 67 -11.63 6.85 3.99
C GLU A 67 -11.28 6.06 5.25
N GLU A 68 -10.69 4.87 5.10
CA GLU A 68 -10.23 4.04 6.23
C GLU A 68 -8.98 4.63 6.89
N LEU A 69 -8.08 5.25 6.13
CA LEU A 69 -6.95 6.01 6.69
C LEU A 69 -7.46 7.22 7.50
N VAL A 70 -8.50 7.90 7.04
CA VAL A 70 -9.10 9.03 7.78
C VAL A 70 -9.75 8.57 9.09
N LEU A 71 -10.36 7.39 9.12
CA LEU A 71 -10.91 6.82 10.36
C LEU A 71 -9.84 6.61 11.43
N PHE A 72 -8.56 6.42 11.05
CA PHE A 72 -7.48 6.39 12.02
C PHE A 72 -7.37 7.70 12.81
N PHE A 73 -7.75 8.86 12.29
CA PHE A 73 -7.64 10.12 13.04
C PHE A 73 -8.84 10.38 13.96
N THR A 74 -10.00 9.81 13.63
CA THR A 74 -11.27 10.13 14.28
C THR A 74 -11.77 9.04 15.22
N ASP A 75 -11.48 7.77 14.94
CA ASP A 75 -12.01 6.64 15.70
C ASP A 75 -11.04 6.19 16.82
N LYS A 76 -11.58 6.04 18.03
CA LYS A 76 -10.85 5.47 19.19
C LYS A 76 -10.85 3.94 19.18
N ASN A 77 -11.81 3.32 18.51
CA ASN A 77 -11.94 1.87 18.37
C ASN A 77 -11.35 1.35 17.04
N PHE A 78 -10.55 2.18 16.36
CA PHE A 78 -9.99 1.92 15.03
C PHE A 78 -9.34 0.54 14.94
N ALA A 79 -8.47 0.18 15.90
CA ALA A 79 -7.74 -1.09 15.90
C ALA A 79 -8.68 -2.30 15.72
N SER A 80 -9.76 -2.37 16.50
CA SER A 80 -10.72 -3.48 16.43
C SER A 80 -11.47 -3.56 15.08
N LYS A 81 -11.74 -2.40 14.45
CA LYS A 81 -12.40 -2.34 13.14
C LYS A 81 -11.43 -2.72 12.04
N PHE A 82 -10.22 -2.17 12.07
CA PHE A 82 -9.17 -2.44 11.11
C PHE A 82 -8.86 -3.94 11.01
N MET A 83 -8.74 -4.63 12.16
CA MET A 83 -8.50 -6.07 12.19
C MET A 83 -9.60 -6.88 11.50
N ARG A 84 -10.86 -6.43 11.53
CA ARG A 84 -11.97 -7.11 10.85
C ARG A 84 -11.95 -6.95 9.33
N MET A 85 -11.32 -5.88 8.84
CA MET A 85 -11.17 -5.64 7.40
C MET A 85 -10.03 -6.46 6.79
N ASN A 86 -9.20 -7.10 7.62
CA ASN A 86 -8.10 -7.96 7.19
C ASN A 86 -7.06 -7.24 6.31
N TYR A 87 -6.85 -5.94 6.57
CA TYR A 87 -5.77 -5.19 5.96
C TYR A 87 -4.42 -5.52 6.60
N CYS A 88 -3.36 -5.38 5.82
CA CYS A 88 -1.99 -5.55 6.28
C CYS A 88 -1.52 -4.29 7.02
N ILE A 89 -1.00 -4.44 8.25
CA ILE A 89 -0.51 -3.31 9.06
C ILE A 89 0.66 -2.56 8.39
N ILE A 90 1.54 -3.27 7.67
CA ILE A 90 2.67 -2.63 6.97
C ILE A 90 2.17 -1.73 5.84
N ASN A 91 1.16 -2.19 5.08
CA ASN A 91 0.55 -1.34 4.05
C ASN A 91 -0.16 -0.14 4.66
N PHE A 92 -0.75 -0.29 5.85
CA PHE A 92 -1.36 0.80 6.60
C PHE A 92 -0.34 1.83 7.02
N ILE A 93 0.76 1.41 7.64
CA ILE A 93 1.83 2.30 8.08
C ILE A 93 2.40 3.12 6.90
N ASN A 94 2.71 2.45 5.79
CA ASN A 94 3.25 3.10 4.60
C ASN A 94 2.30 4.14 3.98
N GLN A 95 1.00 3.86 3.96
CA GLN A 95 0.02 4.81 3.42
C GLN A 95 -0.34 5.91 4.43
N LEU A 96 -0.29 5.60 5.73
CA LEU A 96 -0.56 6.57 6.78
C LEU A 96 0.50 7.69 6.76
N SER A 97 1.78 7.36 6.51
CA SER A 97 2.83 8.38 6.41
C SER A 97 2.57 9.42 5.32
N ASP A 98 1.92 9.04 4.22
CA ASP A 98 1.63 9.95 3.11
C ASP A 98 0.53 10.97 3.47
N VAL A 99 -0.38 10.62 4.38
CA VAL A 99 -1.52 11.47 4.75
C VAL A 99 -1.32 12.27 6.03
N LEU A 100 -0.32 11.93 6.86
CA LEU A 100 -0.10 12.54 8.18
C LEU A 100 0.03 14.07 8.16
N PHE A 101 0.69 14.61 7.13
CA PHE A 101 0.91 16.05 6.99
C PHE A 101 -0.38 16.88 6.88
N SER A 102 -1.52 16.25 6.59
CA SER A 102 -2.83 16.90 6.52
C SER A 102 -3.53 17.03 7.87
N TYR A 103 -3.04 16.41 8.94
CA TYR A 103 -3.78 16.21 10.19
C TYR A 103 -3.13 16.81 11.46
N GLY A 104 -1.98 17.47 11.36
CA GLY A 104 -1.37 18.15 12.49
C GLY A 104 -0.31 19.16 12.07
N ASP A 105 0.25 19.86 13.06
CA ASP A 105 1.42 20.70 12.84
C ASP A 105 2.69 19.86 12.64
N GLU A 106 3.73 20.50 12.12
CA GLU A 106 4.98 19.83 11.78
C GLU A 106 5.64 19.14 12.99
N SER A 107 5.47 19.70 14.20
CA SER A 107 6.03 19.14 15.43
C SER A 107 5.35 17.83 15.81
N CYS A 108 4.02 17.83 15.89
CA CYS A 108 3.22 16.65 16.19
C CYS A 108 3.41 15.55 15.13
N VAL A 109 3.43 15.94 13.85
CA VAL A 109 3.66 14.98 12.75
C VAL A 109 5.05 14.35 12.86
N SER A 110 6.09 15.15 13.15
CA SER A 110 7.46 14.64 13.31
C SER A 110 7.57 13.67 14.49
N GLU A 111 6.98 14.01 15.64
CA GLU A 111 6.95 13.13 16.80
C GLU A 111 6.22 11.81 16.49
N PHE A 112 5.09 11.89 15.78
CA PHE A 112 4.32 10.71 15.44
C PHE A 112 5.00 9.82 14.39
N LEU A 113 5.76 10.38 13.44
CA LEU A 113 6.56 9.61 12.48
C LEU A 113 7.63 8.75 13.17
N ILE A 114 8.21 9.22 14.28
CA ILE A 114 9.15 8.41 15.08
C ILE A 114 8.42 7.19 15.68
N VAL A 115 7.23 7.40 16.23
CA VAL A 115 6.39 6.31 16.75
C VAL A 115 6.02 5.33 15.65
N LEU A 116 5.65 5.84 14.47
CA LEU A 116 5.26 5.04 13.33
C LEU A 116 6.42 4.14 12.86
N SER A 117 7.65 4.66 12.84
CA SER A 117 8.86 3.91 12.48
C SER A 117 9.19 2.79 13.48
N ASP A 118 9.06 3.02 14.79
CA ASP A 118 9.23 1.95 15.79
C ASP A 118 8.19 0.84 15.60
N VAL A 119 6.93 1.22 15.34
CA VAL A 119 5.86 0.25 15.08
C VAL A 119 6.08 -0.53 13.77
N GLU A 120 6.59 0.11 12.73
CA GLU A 120 6.98 -0.56 11.48
C GLU A 120 8.03 -1.65 11.73
N GLU A 121 9.06 -1.34 12.52
CA GLU A 121 10.09 -2.30 12.93
C GLU A 121 9.47 -3.50 13.66
N LYS A 122 8.59 -3.25 14.64
CA LYS A 122 7.94 -4.33 15.40
C LYS A 122 7.01 -5.16 14.53
N ALA A 123 6.29 -4.54 13.61
CA ALA A 123 5.45 -5.25 12.65
C ALA A 123 6.30 -6.15 11.74
N ALA A 124 7.45 -5.67 11.27
CA ALA A 124 8.38 -6.47 10.47
C ALA A 124 8.98 -7.67 11.24
N LEU A 125 9.10 -7.56 12.57
CA LEU A 125 9.51 -8.65 13.46
C LEU A 125 8.38 -9.66 13.77
N GLY A 126 7.16 -9.43 13.26
CA GLY A 126 6.01 -10.31 13.47
C GLY A 126 5.35 -10.13 14.84
N CYS A 127 5.46 -8.95 15.45
CA CYS A 127 4.66 -8.61 16.63
C CYS A 127 3.16 -8.58 16.29
N ASN A 128 2.31 -8.68 17.31
CA ASN A 128 0.87 -8.75 17.12
C ASN A 128 0.28 -7.41 16.63
N ASP A 129 -0.35 -7.43 15.46
CA ASP A 129 -0.94 -6.25 14.80
C ASP A 129 -1.97 -5.51 15.66
N GLU A 130 -2.84 -6.23 16.40
CA GLU A 130 -3.87 -5.60 17.24
C GLU A 130 -3.26 -4.79 18.39
N ILE A 131 -2.18 -5.31 19.00
CA ILE A 131 -1.43 -4.61 20.04
C ILE A 131 -0.74 -3.37 19.45
N LEU A 132 -0.09 -3.51 18.30
CA LEU A 132 0.61 -2.41 17.62
C LEU A 132 -0.36 -1.30 17.21
N LEU A 133 -1.51 -1.64 16.64
CA LEU A 133 -2.55 -0.68 16.26
C LEU A 133 -3.15 0.03 17.48
N SER A 134 -3.38 -0.70 18.56
CA SER A 134 -3.89 -0.10 19.82
C SER A 134 -2.88 0.90 20.39
N TYR A 135 -1.58 0.56 20.33
CA TYR A 135 -0.51 1.47 20.71
C TYR A 135 -0.46 2.72 19.82
N LEU A 136 -0.54 2.57 18.49
CA LEU A 136 -0.59 3.69 17.56
C LEU A 136 -1.76 4.63 17.83
N VAL A 137 -2.97 4.09 18.04
CA VAL A 137 -4.16 4.88 18.38
C VAL A 137 -3.95 5.66 19.69
N THR A 138 -3.32 5.04 20.69
CA THR A 138 -3.00 5.70 21.96
C THR A 138 -2.03 6.85 21.76
N LYS A 139 -0.92 6.61 21.04
CA LYS A 139 0.10 7.63 20.76
C LYS A 139 -0.44 8.79 19.93
N ARG A 140 -1.30 8.50 18.96
CA ARG A 140 -2.00 9.51 18.17
C ARG A 140 -2.80 10.46 19.07
N ILE A 141 -3.60 9.92 19.99
CA ILE A 141 -4.39 10.72 20.93
C ILE A 141 -3.49 11.52 21.90
N GLU A 142 -2.32 10.99 22.25
CA GLU A 142 -1.37 11.68 23.13
C GLU A 142 -0.68 12.87 22.46
N ILE A 143 -0.28 12.71 21.19
CA ILE A 143 0.53 13.66 20.42
C ILE A 143 -0.35 14.73 19.75
N PHE A 144 -1.43 14.34 19.08
CA PHE A 144 -2.32 15.27 18.36
C PHE A 144 -3.44 15.85 19.25
N LYS A 145 -3.12 16.19 20.50
CA LYS A 145 -4.09 16.78 21.44
C LYS A 145 -4.56 18.17 21.04
#